data_AF-A0A0M3DH28-F1
#
_entry.id   AF-A0A0M3DH28-F1
#
_cell.length_a   1.000
_cell.length_b   1.000
_cell.length_c   1.000
_cell.angle_alpha   90.00
_cell.angle_beta   90.00
_cell.angle_gamma   90.00
#
_symmetry.space_group_name_H-M   'P 1'
#
loop_
_entity.id
_entity.type
_entity.pdbx_description
1 polymer ?
#
loop_
_entity_poly.entity_id
_entity_poly.type
_entity_poly.pdbx_seq_one_letter_code
_entity_poly.pdbx_strand_id
1 'polypeptide(L)'
;NSKINTNFLSISVICLMLFLTIVMLSTGIGFKNASEKILIDSTPFDVSISLYSDDSIKTVEESLNAVNFKFDDTEKYVYFDIYDSGVKLKDIINKKDLINKYILSDEFDFYNIDLIKLSDYNNIRKLKGKDTESLKENEIILTSNNRSILDILNKEFEKNKKINLYNKEYKIKNGDIIEESLKSSPYLNNIATLIVNDNIVQNAETKSSNLNVQFTKNKKKSEKKFRLLLDSFREGKVDYNKAGFLNGDTKQEIYINNKGAVTIVLFIEMYLGIIFLISSMAILAIQQLSEANDSIERYKAIERLGANEKMINKTIFIQILIYFGLPISLAFLHSIIGIKVIYNVMESVYNPDIKYTLISTAIIFLVVYFAYFYTTYIGYKNIVKNSK
;
A
#
# COMPACT_ATOMS: atom_id res chain seq x y z
N ASN A 1 -22.48 39.32 20.03
CA ASN A 1 -22.00 38.94 18.68
C ASN A 1 -20.51 38.60 18.60
N SER A 2 -19.55 39.30 19.23
CA SER A 2 -18.11 38.93 19.07
C SER A 2 -17.71 37.61 19.75
N LYS A 3 -18.17 37.34 21.00
CA LYS A 3 -17.81 36.12 21.75
C LYS A 3 -18.30 34.82 21.09
N ILE A 4 -19.45 34.87 20.40
CA ILE A 4 -20.01 33.73 19.63
C ILE A 4 -19.16 33.45 18.39
N ASN A 5 -18.76 34.48 17.64
CA ASN A 5 -17.91 34.31 16.45
C ASN A 5 -16.51 33.80 16.80
N THR A 6 -15.90 34.28 17.90
CA THR A 6 -14.58 33.80 18.35
C THR A 6 -14.63 32.36 18.86
N ASN A 7 -15.68 31.99 19.61
CA ASN A 7 -15.85 30.60 20.06
C ASN A 7 -16.13 29.66 18.89
N PHE A 8 -16.93 30.06 17.90
CA PHE A 8 -17.19 29.27 16.70
C PHE A 8 -15.91 29.01 15.89
N LEU A 9 -15.09 30.05 15.67
CA LEU A 9 -13.85 29.90 14.91
C LEU A 9 -12.85 28.98 15.62
N SER A 10 -12.72 29.12 16.95
CA SER A 10 -11.84 28.25 17.76
C SER A 10 -12.30 26.79 17.71
N ILE A 11 -13.60 26.54 17.92
CA ILE A 11 -14.19 25.19 17.85
C ILE A 11 -14.00 24.57 16.45
N SER A 12 -14.14 25.38 15.39
CA SER A 12 -13.95 24.92 14.01
C SER A 12 -12.50 24.50 13.75
N VAL A 13 -11.52 25.30 14.20
CA VAL A 13 -10.09 24.98 14.07
C VAL A 13 -9.75 23.71 14.86
N ILE A 14 -10.22 23.60 16.10
CA ILE A 14 -10.05 22.41 16.93
C ILE A 14 -10.64 21.17 16.24
N CYS A 15 -11.87 21.28 15.72
CA CYS A 15 -12.52 20.18 15.00
C CYS A 15 -11.71 19.75 13.79
N LEU A 16 -11.20 20.69 13.00
CA LEU A 16 -10.35 20.40 11.84
C LEU A 16 -9.07 19.68 12.26
N MET A 17 -8.40 20.13 13.32
CA MET A 17 -7.17 19.52 13.82
C MET A 17 -7.40 18.10 14.36
N LEU A 18 -8.49 17.88 15.10
CA LEU A 18 -8.89 16.55 15.58
C LEU A 18 -9.24 15.63 14.41
N PHE A 19 -9.95 16.13 13.40
CA PHE A 19 -10.24 15.38 12.17
C PHE A 19 -8.94 14.95 11.48
N LEU A 20 -8.02 15.89 11.23
CA LEU A 20 -6.73 15.60 10.58
C LEU A 20 -5.92 14.59 11.41
N THR A 21 -5.93 14.73 12.74
CA THR A 21 -5.28 13.77 13.66
C THR A 21 -5.82 12.36 13.45
N ILE A 22 -7.15 12.19 13.52
CA ILE A 22 -7.78 10.87 13.43
C ILE A 22 -7.49 10.25 12.07
N VAL A 23 -7.60 11.03 10.99
CA VAL A 23 -7.34 10.56 9.62
C VAL A 23 -5.89 10.11 9.48
N MET A 24 -4.91 11.00 9.72
CA MET A 24 -3.49 10.69 9.49
C MET A 24 -2.99 9.50 10.33
N LEU A 25 -3.35 9.45 11.61
CA LEU A 25 -2.93 8.34 12.47
C LEU A 25 -3.59 7.00 12.08
N SER A 26 -4.80 7.04 11.51
CA SER A 26 -5.50 5.84 11.06
C SER A 26 -5.01 5.33 9.70
N THR A 27 -4.66 6.24 8.79
CA THR A 27 -4.28 5.88 7.43
C THR A 27 -2.83 5.40 7.34
N GLY A 28 -1.92 5.98 8.11
CA GLY A 28 -0.49 5.65 7.99
C GLY A 28 -0.15 4.22 8.35
N ILE A 29 -0.63 3.71 9.48
CA ILE A 29 -0.37 2.31 9.87
C ILE A 29 -1.07 1.36 8.89
N GLY A 30 -2.26 1.72 8.38
CA GLY A 30 -2.94 0.97 7.32
C GLY A 30 -2.09 0.86 6.05
N PHE A 31 -1.52 1.98 5.61
CA PHE A 31 -0.62 2.06 4.48
C PHE A 31 0.65 1.20 4.67
N LYS A 32 1.24 1.23 5.86
CA LYS A 32 2.39 0.38 6.21
C LYS A 32 2.07 -1.11 6.01
N ASN A 33 1.02 -1.59 6.67
CA ASN A 33 0.68 -3.01 6.66
C ASN A 33 0.34 -3.49 5.25
N ALA A 34 -0.34 -2.65 4.47
CA ALA A 34 -0.70 -2.96 3.10
C ALA A 34 0.51 -2.97 2.16
N SER A 35 1.46 -2.05 2.37
CA SER A 35 2.75 -2.04 1.66
C SER A 35 3.57 -3.29 1.97
N GLU A 36 3.67 -3.68 3.25
CA GLU A 36 4.35 -4.92 3.65
C GLU A 36 3.71 -6.16 3.02
N LYS A 37 2.37 -6.19 2.95
CA LYS A 37 1.64 -7.29 2.31
C LYS A 37 1.92 -7.37 0.82
N ILE A 38 1.96 -6.23 0.10
CA ILE A 38 2.36 -6.19 -1.31
C ILE A 38 3.74 -6.82 -1.48
N LEU A 39 4.73 -6.43 -0.67
CA LEU A 39 6.08 -6.98 -0.80
C LEU A 39 6.12 -8.50 -0.63
N ILE A 40 5.37 -9.04 0.33
CA ILE A 40 5.29 -10.48 0.54
C ILE A 40 4.75 -11.18 -0.72
N ASP A 41 3.70 -10.63 -1.31
CA ASP A 41 3.02 -11.23 -2.46
C ASP A 41 3.81 -11.00 -3.77
N SER A 42 4.57 -9.90 -3.87
CA SER A 42 5.32 -9.48 -5.06
C SER A 42 6.77 -9.95 -5.12
N THR A 43 7.32 -10.56 -4.06
CA THR A 43 8.73 -11.00 -3.99
C THR A 43 8.92 -12.51 -3.72
N PRO A 44 8.45 -13.40 -4.62
CA PRO A 44 8.56 -14.85 -4.43
C PRO A 44 9.99 -15.39 -4.50
N PHE A 45 10.93 -14.69 -5.15
CA PHE A 45 12.33 -15.10 -5.35
C PHE A 45 13.31 -14.19 -4.61
N ASP A 46 14.50 -14.70 -4.28
CA ASP A 46 15.53 -13.89 -3.63
C ASP A 46 16.17 -12.88 -4.60
N VAL A 47 16.23 -13.19 -5.90
CA VAL A 47 16.68 -12.27 -6.95
C VAL A 47 15.83 -12.48 -8.21
N SER A 48 15.48 -11.38 -8.87
CA SER A 48 14.92 -11.41 -10.22
C SER A 48 15.62 -10.38 -11.11
N ILE A 49 16.03 -10.81 -12.29
CA ILE A 49 16.76 -10.00 -13.27
C ILE A 49 16.03 -10.12 -14.62
N SER A 50 15.96 -9.00 -15.34
CA SER A 50 15.39 -8.87 -16.66
C SER A 50 16.40 -8.18 -17.58
N LEU A 51 16.54 -8.70 -18.79
CA LEU A 51 17.15 -8.03 -19.93
C LEU A 51 16.03 -7.74 -20.93
N TYR A 52 15.81 -6.46 -21.21
CA TYR A 52 14.86 -6.02 -22.24
C TYR A 52 15.63 -5.86 -23.54
N SER A 53 15.01 -6.25 -24.66
CA SER A 53 15.61 -6.39 -25.99
C SER A 53 16.80 -5.44 -26.25
N ASP A 54 17.98 -6.03 -26.42
CA ASP A 54 19.23 -5.38 -26.84
C ASP A 54 19.68 -6.06 -28.15
N ASP A 55 20.06 -5.26 -29.14
CA ASP A 55 20.46 -5.77 -30.46
C ASP A 55 21.73 -6.64 -30.40
N SER A 56 22.55 -6.47 -29.36
CA SER A 56 23.85 -7.14 -29.20
C SER A 56 23.80 -8.39 -28.32
N ILE A 57 22.98 -8.40 -27.27
CA ILE A 57 22.87 -9.49 -26.28
C ILE A 57 21.41 -9.85 -26.09
N LYS A 58 21.06 -11.12 -26.35
CA LYS A 58 19.65 -11.53 -26.42
C LYS A 58 19.14 -12.14 -25.12
N THR A 59 20.02 -12.69 -24.30
CA THR A 59 19.63 -13.42 -23.09
C THR A 59 20.37 -12.95 -21.85
N VAL A 60 19.72 -13.12 -20.68
CA VAL A 60 20.38 -12.88 -19.39
C VAL A 60 21.59 -13.80 -19.22
N GLU A 61 21.53 -15.03 -19.74
CA GLU A 61 22.63 -15.99 -19.68
C GLU A 61 23.88 -15.49 -20.45
N GLU A 62 23.69 -14.98 -21.68
CA GLU A 62 24.78 -14.38 -22.47
C GLU A 62 25.41 -13.19 -21.75
N SER A 63 24.59 -12.30 -21.18
CA SER A 63 25.03 -11.15 -20.40
C SER A 63 25.88 -11.56 -19.19
N LEU A 64 25.40 -12.53 -18.40
CA LEU A 64 26.11 -13.04 -17.23
C LEU A 64 27.44 -13.72 -17.61
N ASN A 65 27.47 -14.42 -18.74
CA ASN A 65 28.70 -15.00 -19.26
C ASN A 65 29.72 -13.93 -19.70
N ALA A 66 29.28 -12.83 -20.32
CA ALA A 66 30.14 -11.73 -20.74
C ALA A 66 30.88 -11.05 -19.57
N VAL A 67 30.27 -11.05 -18.37
CA VAL A 67 30.88 -10.55 -17.13
C VAL A 67 31.52 -11.65 -16.27
N ASN A 68 31.65 -12.87 -16.79
CA ASN A 68 32.19 -14.04 -16.09
C ASN A 68 31.48 -14.38 -14.77
N PHE A 69 30.18 -14.13 -14.68
CA PHE A 69 29.40 -14.49 -13.51
C PHE A 69 29.22 -16.01 -13.43
N LYS A 70 29.34 -16.58 -12.22
CA LYS A 70 29.16 -18.01 -11.95
C LYS A 70 28.24 -18.17 -10.76
N PHE A 71 27.29 -19.09 -10.83
CA PHE A 71 26.42 -19.44 -9.70
C PHE A 71 27.16 -20.34 -8.71
N ASP A 72 26.89 -20.16 -7.41
CA ASP A 72 27.33 -21.08 -6.36
C ASP A 72 26.33 -22.24 -6.23
N ASP A 73 26.75 -23.40 -5.71
CA ASP A 73 25.85 -24.57 -5.49
C ASP A 73 24.63 -24.27 -4.60
N THR A 74 24.70 -23.17 -3.85
CA THR A 74 23.63 -22.71 -2.96
C THR A 74 22.60 -21.82 -3.65
N GLU A 75 22.80 -21.46 -4.91
CA GLU A 75 22.00 -20.52 -5.70
C GLU A 75 21.24 -21.30 -6.78
N LYS A 76 20.00 -21.71 -6.48
CA LYS A 76 19.15 -22.35 -7.49
C LYS A 76 18.55 -21.28 -8.39
N TYR A 77 18.51 -21.51 -9.69
CA TYR A 77 18.06 -20.50 -10.64
C TYR A 77 17.29 -21.09 -11.82
N VAL A 78 16.52 -20.24 -12.49
CA VAL A 78 15.76 -20.56 -13.71
C VAL A 78 15.83 -19.36 -14.65
N TYR A 79 16.24 -19.61 -15.89
CA TYR A 79 16.04 -18.68 -17.00
C TYR A 79 14.68 -18.90 -17.64
N PHE A 80 14.07 -17.82 -18.11
CA PHE A 80 12.82 -17.87 -18.86
C PHE A 80 12.67 -16.61 -19.70
N ASP A 81 11.94 -16.71 -20.79
CA ASP A 81 11.63 -15.56 -21.63
C ASP A 81 10.15 -15.19 -21.49
N ILE A 82 9.90 -13.89 -21.63
CA ILE A 82 8.55 -13.34 -21.79
C ILE A 82 8.42 -12.89 -23.23
N TYR A 83 7.38 -13.35 -23.91
CA TYR A 83 7.11 -13.01 -25.30
C TYR A 83 5.91 -12.08 -25.42
N ASP A 84 5.91 -11.25 -26.44
CA ASP A 84 4.75 -10.43 -26.79
C ASP A 84 3.72 -11.27 -27.56
N SER A 85 2.49 -11.34 -27.06
CA SER A 85 1.40 -12.03 -27.77
C SER A 85 0.92 -11.29 -29.02
N GLY A 86 1.18 -9.99 -29.13
CA GLY A 86 0.55 -9.09 -30.11
C GLY A 86 -0.94 -8.81 -29.84
N VAL A 87 -1.53 -9.40 -28.78
CA VAL A 87 -2.92 -9.19 -28.39
C VAL A 87 -2.98 -8.07 -27.37
N LYS A 88 -3.74 -7.00 -27.68
CA LYS A 88 -3.88 -5.87 -26.77
C LYS A 88 -4.86 -6.19 -25.65
N LEU A 89 -4.55 -5.72 -24.44
CA LEU A 89 -5.43 -5.95 -23.28
C LEU A 89 -6.84 -5.38 -23.49
N LYS A 90 -6.96 -4.23 -24.20
CA LYS A 90 -8.24 -3.59 -24.54
C LYS A 90 -9.15 -4.45 -25.43
N ASP A 91 -8.59 -5.43 -26.14
CA ASP A 91 -9.36 -6.34 -26.99
C ASP A 91 -10.03 -7.45 -26.15
N ILE A 92 -9.62 -7.59 -24.89
CA ILE A 92 -10.15 -8.55 -23.92
C ILE A 92 -10.95 -7.87 -22.81
N ILE A 93 -10.56 -6.66 -22.39
CA ILE A 93 -11.19 -5.92 -21.30
C ILE A 93 -11.98 -4.73 -21.84
N ASN A 94 -13.21 -4.53 -21.36
CA ASN A 94 -14.00 -3.36 -21.69
C ASN A 94 -13.44 -2.06 -21.07
N LYS A 95 -13.21 -1.04 -21.89
CA LYS A 95 -12.69 0.28 -21.47
C LYS A 95 -13.54 0.94 -20.36
N LYS A 96 -14.84 0.65 -20.28
CA LYS A 96 -15.72 1.18 -19.21
C LYS A 96 -15.34 0.65 -17.83
N ASP A 97 -14.88 -0.59 -17.73
CA ASP A 97 -14.49 -1.19 -16.44
C ASP A 97 -13.14 -0.64 -15.94
N LEU A 98 -12.27 -0.17 -16.84
CA LEU A 98 -11.01 0.51 -16.50
C LEU A 98 -11.25 1.92 -15.91
N ILE A 99 -12.13 2.71 -16.53
CA ILE A 99 -12.46 4.08 -16.11
C ILE A 99 -13.05 4.11 -14.69
N ASN A 100 -13.91 3.13 -14.36
CA ASN A 100 -14.58 3.05 -13.06
C ASN A 100 -13.63 2.78 -11.88
N LYS A 101 -12.38 2.33 -12.13
CA LYS A 101 -11.38 2.06 -11.09
C LYS A 101 -10.29 3.14 -10.97
N TYR A 102 -10.49 4.33 -11.57
CA TYR A 102 -9.48 5.39 -11.63
C TYR A 102 -8.17 4.94 -12.32
N ILE A 103 -8.24 3.91 -13.15
CA ILE A 103 -7.11 3.44 -13.96
C ILE A 103 -7.14 4.26 -15.24
N LEU A 104 -6.10 5.07 -15.49
CA LEU A 104 -6.02 5.90 -16.69
C LEU A 104 -6.00 5.01 -17.94
N SER A 105 -7.07 5.05 -18.73
CA SER A 105 -7.31 4.13 -19.84
C SER A 105 -6.28 4.23 -20.96
N ASP A 106 -5.61 5.37 -21.08
CA ASP A 106 -4.80 5.68 -22.26
C ASP A 106 -3.44 4.97 -22.22
N GLU A 107 -2.91 4.63 -21.04
CA GLU A 107 -1.70 3.80 -20.93
C GLU A 107 -2.00 2.32 -21.21
N PHE A 108 -3.21 1.85 -20.88
CA PHE A 108 -3.63 0.44 -21.03
C PHE A 108 -3.93 0.05 -22.47
N ASP A 109 -4.27 1.02 -23.34
CA ASP A 109 -4.46 0.79 -24.78
C ASP A 109 -3.18 0.32 -25.50
N PHE A 110 -2.01 0.43 -24.84
CA PHE A 110 -0.69 0.03 -25.33
C PHE A 110 -0.13 -1.24 -24.70
N TYR A 111 -0.78 -1.82 -23.67
CA TYR A 111 -0.30 -3.04 -23.06
C TYR A 111 -0.75 -4.26 -23.86
N ASN A 112 0.23 -4.97 -24.41
CA ASN A 112 0.04 -6.32 -24.94
C ASN A 112 0.07 -7.34 -23.81
N ILE A 113 -0.66 -8.43 -23.99
CA ILE A 113 -0.64 -9.57 -23.08
C ILE A 113 0.68 -10.31 -23.26
N ASP A 114 1.28 -10.69 -22.14
CA ASP A 114 2.54 -11.42 -22.13
C ASP A 114 2.29 -12.93 -22.31
N LEU A 115 3.22 -13.64 -22.96
CA LEU A 115 3.23 -15.09 -23.06
C LEU A 115 4.45 -15.68 -22.35
N ILE A 116 4.26 -16.82 -21.69
CA ILE A 116 5.34 -17.65 -21.15
C ILE A 116 5.12 -19.11 -21.57
N LYS A 117 6.20 -19.81 -21.91
CA LYS A 117 6.18 -21.25 -22.21
C LYS A 117 5.78 -22.06 -20.98
N LEU A 118 5.00 -23.13 -21.19
CA LEU A 118 4.62 -24.04 -20.12
C LEU A 118 5.84 -24.67 -19.44
N SER A 119 6.88 -25.02 -20.22
CA SER A 119 8.14 -25.54 -19.68
C SER A 119 8.81 -24.55 -18.71
N ASP A 120 8.95 -23.29 -19.12
CA ASP A 120 9.54 -22.23 -18.30
C ASP A 120 8.71 -21.95 -17.05
N TYR A 121 7.39 -21.85 -17.19
CA TYR A 121 6.48 -21.70 -16.05
C TYR A 121 6.63 -22.86 -15.06
N ASN A 122 6.75 -24.09 -15.54
CA ASN A 122 6.98 -25.26 -14.69
C ASN A 122 8.35 -25.22 -14.00
N ASN A 123 9.39 -24.70 -14.65
CA ASN A 123 10.69 -24.49 -14.01
C ASN A 123 10.59 -23.45 -12.89
N ILE A 124 9.90 -22.33 -13.13
CA ILE A 124 9.59 -21.30 -12.12
C ILE A 124 8.85 -21.92 -10.92
N ARG A 125 7.84 -22.76 -11.16
CA ARG A 125 7.09 -23.45 -10.09
C ARG A 125 7.95 -24.41 -9.28
N LYS A 126 8.81 -25.20 -9.94
CA LYS A 126 9.77 -26.07 -9.25
C LYS A 126 10.73 -25.28 -8.38
N LEU A 127 11.19 -24.11 -8.85
CA LEU A 127 12.05 -23.22 -8.06
C LEU A 127 11.35 -22.74 -6.77
N LYS A 128 10.03 -22.52 -6.82
CA LYS A 128 9.17 -22.20 -5.67
C LYS A 128 8.80 -23.42 -4.81
N GLY A 129 9.22 -24.63 -5.18
CA GLY A 129 8.83 -25.87 -4.51
C GLY A 129 7.36 -26.28 -4.73
N LYS A 130 6.74 -25.84 -5.84
CA LYS A 130 5.37 -26.21 -6.24
C LYS A 130 5.37 -27.31 -7.30
N ASP A 131 4.27 -28.06 -7.38
CA ASP A 131 4.03 -29.05 -8.43
C ASP A 131 3.88 -28.40 -9.81
N THR A 132 4.25 -29.14 -10.85
CA THR A 132 4.14 -28.71 -12.26
C THR A 132 2.70 -28.77 -12.76
N GLU A 133 2.39 -27.92 -13.73
CA GLU A 133 1.14 -27.92 -14.48
C GLU A 133 1.29 -28.63 -15.84
N SER A 134 0.17 -29.15 -16.34
CA SER A 134 0.04 -29.64 -17.72
C SER A 134 -1.09 -28.90 -18.45
N LEU A 135 -0.96 -28.72 -19.76
CA LEU A 135 -2.01 -28.15 -20.62
C LEU A 135 -2.36 -29.12 -21.75
N LYS A 136 -3.64 -29.18 -22.10
CA LYS A 136 -4.06 -29.75 -23.39
C LYS A 136 -3.72 -28.78 -24.53
N GLU A 137 -3.77 -29.25 -25.78
CA GLU A 137 -3.42 -28.42 -26.95
C GLU A 137 -4.28 -27.16 -27.13
N ASN A 138 -5.50 -27.14 -26.58
CA ASN A 138 -6.44 -26.02 -26.65
C ASN A 138 -6.67 -25.33 -25.29
N GLU A 139 -5.80 -25.59 -24.30
CA GLU A 139 -5.87 -24.98 -22.98
C GLU A 139 -4.70 -24.01 -22.76
N ILE A 140 -4.96 -22.96 -22.01
CA ILE A 140 -3.98 -21.98 -21.54
C ILE A 140 -4.24 -21.67 -20.06
N ILE A 141 -3.23 -21.19 -19.34
CA ILE A 141 -3.42 -20.64 -17.99
C ILE A 141 -3.31 -19.12 -18.09
N LEU A 142 -4.26 -18.39 -17.51
CA LEU A 142 -4.17 -16.95 -17.34
C LEU A 142 -3.68 -16.65 -15.92
N THR A 143 -2.61 -15.88 -15.81
CA THR A 143 -2.06 -15.39 -14.54
C THR A 143 -2.12 -13.88 -14.48
N SER A 144 -2.30 -13.34 -13.29
CA SER A 144 -2.22 -11.92 -12.98
C SER A 144 -1.84 -11.79 -11.51
N ASN A 145 -1.21 -10.71 -11.07
CA ASN A 145 -1.12 -10.37 -9.65
C ASN A 145 -1.54 -8.92 -9.38
N ASN A 146 -1.85 -8.17 -10.43
CA ASN A 146 -2.27 -6.79 -10.32
C ASN A 146 -3.72 -6.75 -9.84
N ARG A 147 -3.92 -6.43 -8.56
CA ARG A 147 -5.24 -6.45 -7.90
C ARG A 147 -6.29 -5.57 -8.60
N SER A 148 -5.89 -4.40 -9.09
CA SER A 148 -6.79 -3.52 -9.85
C SER A 148 -7.39 -4.22 -11.07
N ILE A 149 -6.55 -4.96 -11.82
CA ILE A 149 -6.91 -5.65 -13.06
C ILE A 149 -7.52 -7.03 -12.80
N LEU A 150 -7.09 -7.72 -11.74
CA LEU A 150 -7.56 -9.06 -11.39
C LEU A 150 -9.08 -9.13 -11.24
N ASP A 151 -9.71 -8.15 -10.56
CA ASP A 151 -11.17 -8.10 -10.43
C ASP A 151 -11.87 -7.92 -11.78
N ILE A 152 -11.27 -7.13 -12.69
CA ILE A 152 -11.83 -6.88 -14.01
C ILE A 152 -11.74 -8.15 -14.85
N LEU A 153 -10.57 -8.79 -14.86
CA LEU A 153 -10.38 -10.06 -15.56
C LEU A 153 -11.32 -11.14 -14.99
N ASN A 154 -11.46 -11.25 -13.67
CA ASN A 154 -12.38 -12.20 -13.04
C ASN A 154 -13.81 -12.00 -13.53
N LYS A 155 -14.28 -10.74 -13.60
CA LYS A 155 -15.62 -10.40 -14.10
C LYS A 155 -15.81 -10.74 -15.59
N GLU A 156 -14.81 -10.46 -16.43
CA GLU A 156 -14.85 -10.77 -17.87
C GLU A 156 -14.88 -12.29 -18.11
N PHE A 157 -14.02 -13.03 -17.42
CA PHE A 157 -13.84 -14.46 -17.61
C PHE A 157 -14.83 -15.34 -16.80
N GLU A 158 -15.66 -14.74 -15.93
CA GLU A 158 -16.75 -15.44 -15.22
C GLU A 158 -17.74 -16.08 -16.21
N LYS A 159 -18.03 -15.40 -17.33
CA LYS A 159 -19.01 -15.82 -18.34
C LYS A 159 -18.39 -16.45 -19.59
N ASN A 160 -17.21 -15.99 -20.00
CA ASN A 160 -16.56 -16.44 -21.23
C ASN A 160 -15.11 -16.86 -20.97
N LYS A 161 -14.91 -18.13 -20.61
CA LYS A 161 -13.61 -18.72 -20.22
C LYS A 161 -12.66 -18.98 -21.40
N LYS A 162 -12.66 -18.11 -22.42
CA LYS A 162 -11.91 -18.31 -23.66
C LYS A 162 -11.20 -17.04 -24.13
N ILE A 163 -10.05 -17.22 -24.75
CA ILE A 163 -9.23 -16.16 -25.34
C ILE A 163 -8.88 -16.52 -26.78
N ASN A 164 -8.93 -15.53 -27.67
CA ASN A 164 -8.40 -15.66 -29.03
C ASN A 164 -6.93 -15.24 -29.05
N LEU A 165 -6.07 -16.15 -29.48
CA LEU A 165 -4.63 -15.93 -29.65
C LEU A 165 -4.22 -16.47 -31.02
N TYR A 166 -3.60 -15.61 -31.85
CA TYR A 166 -3.20 -15.95 -33.23
C TYR A 166 -4.31 -16.59 -34.07
N ASN A 167 -5.51 -16.00 -34.06
CA ASN A 167 -6.71 -16.49 -34.76
C ASN A 167 -7.20 -17.89 -34.33
N LYS A 168 -6.75 -18.40 -33.19
CA LYS A 168 -7.24 -19.65 -32.58
C LYS A 168 -7.84 -19.38 -31.21
N GLU A 169 -8.95 -20.05 -30.92
CA GLU A 169 -9.63 -19.95 -29.63
C GLU A 169 -9.02 -20.96 -28.63
N TYR A 170 -8.67 -20.47 -27.44
CA TYR A 170 -8.14 -21.27 -26.34
C TYR A 170 -9.03 -21.16 -25.11
N LYS A 171 -9.14 -22.26 -24.35
CA LYS A 171 -9.87 -22.31 -23.08
C LYS A 171 -8.93 -22.01 -21.92
N ILE A 172 -9.37 -21.19 -20.98
CA ILE A 172 -8.65 -20.99 -19.72
C ILE A 172 -8.82 -22.26 -18.88
N LYS A 173 -7.71 -22.90 -18.51
CA LYS A 173 -7.68 -24.12 -17.69
C LYS A 173 -8.36 -23.85 -16.35
N ASN A 174 -9.30 -24.73 -15.97
CA ASN A 174 -10.20 -24.58 -14.80
C ASN A 174 -11.13 -23.34 -14.85
N GLY A 175 -10.85 -22.38 -15.72
CA GLY A 175 -11.61 -21.16 -15.88
C GLY A 175 -11.38 -20.14 -14.78
N ASP A 176 -10.31 -20.29 -14.01
CA ASP A 176 -9.91 -19.39 -12.94
C ASP A 176 -8.59 -18.71 -13.30
N ILE A 177 -8.41 -17.48 -12.83
CA ILE A 177 -7.17 -16.73 -12.98
C ILE A 177 -6.27 -17.05 -11.81
N ILE A 178 -5.03 -17.45 -12.09
CA ILE A 178 -4.07 -17.75 -11.03
C ILE A 178 -3.42 -16.46 -10.57
N GLU A 179 -3.64 -16.08 -9.31
CA GLU A 179 -2.95 -14.95 -8.70
C GLU A 179 -1.48 -15.32 -8.45
N GLU A 180 -0.56 -14.86 -9.31
CA GLU A 180 0.84 -15.25 -9.21
C GLU A 180 1.85 -14.20 -9.70
N SER A 181 2.85 -13.99 -8.86
CA SER A 181 4.09 -13.27 -9.18
C SER A 181 5.06 -14.23 -9.86
N LEU A 182 5.36 -13.97 -11.13
CA LEU A 182 6.27 -14.76 -11.97
C LEU A 182 7.75 -14.36 -11.77
N LYS A 183 7.99 -13.17 -11.22
CA LYS A 183 9.28 -12.66 -10.78
C LYS A 183 9.10 -11.80 -9.52
N SER A 184 10.19 -11.58 -8.79
CA SER A 184 10.23 -10.61 -7.70
C SER A 184 10.24 -9.18 -8.25
N SER A 185 9.40 -8.33 -7.67
CA SER A 185 9.19 -6.94 -8.06
C SER A 185 8.81 -6.09 -6.85
N PRO A 186 9.14 -4.79 -6.82
CA PRO A 186 8.66 -3.87 -5.79
C PRO A 186 7.13 -3.67 -5.80
N TYR A 187 6.45 -4.09 -6.88
CA TYR A 187 5.01 -3.92 -7.07
C TYR A 187 4.35 -5.18 -7.66
N LEU A 188 3.03 -5.27 -7.52
CA LEU A 188 2.19 -6.26 -8.20
C LEU A 188 1.90 -5.82 -9.65
N ASN A 189 2.84 -6.09 -10.55
CA ASN A 189 2.84 -5.58 -11.93
C ASN A 189 2.59 -6.63 -13.03
N ASN A 190 2.23 -7.87 -12.68
CA ASN A 190 1.71 -8.83 -13.65
C ASN A 190 0.26 -8.47 -13.97
N ILE A 191 0.05 -7.74 -15.06
CA ILE A 191 -1.27 -7.31 -15.53
C ILE A 191 -2.05 -8.52 -16.05
N ALA A 192 -1.53 -9.19 -17.07
CA ALA A 192 -2.07 -10.41 -17.65
C ALA A 192 -0.95 -11.17 -18.39
N THR A 193 -0.70 -12.42 -18.00
CA THR A 193 0.25 -13.30 -18.68
C THR A 193 -0.41 -14.65 -18.97
N LEU A 194 -0.32 -15.10 -20.22
CA LEU A 194 -0.79 -16.42 -20.64
C LEU A 194 0.36 -17.43 -20.60
N ILE A 195 0.16 -18.52 -19.87
CA ILE A 195 1.02 -19.70 -19.97
C ILE A 195 0.46 -20.59 -21.08
N VAL A 196 1.31 -20.86 -22.07
CA VAL A 196 0.92 -21.54 -23.31
C VAL A 196 1.85 -22.72 -23.57
N ASN A 197 1.39 -23.71 -24.34
CA ASN A 197 2.28 -24.77 -24.84
C ASN A 197 3.44 -24.16 -25.64
N ASP A 198 4.63 -24.71 -25.48
CA ASP A 198 5.89 -24.14 -26.00
C ASP A 198 5.90 -23.89 -27.51
N ASN A 199 5.13 -24.67 -28.28
CA ASN A 199 4.99 -24.50 -29.73
C ASN A 199 4.27 -23.21 -30.13
N ILE A 200 3.46 -22.61 -29.25
CA ILE A 200 2.67 -21.41 -29.54
C ILE A 200 3.55 -20.16 -29.67
N VAL A 201 4.70 -20.11 -29.00
CA VAL A 201 5.58 -18.92 -28.99
C VAL A 201 6.65 -18.93 -30.09
N GLN A 202 6.67 -19.92 -31.00
CA GLN A 202 7.74 -20.06 -32.01
C GLN A 202 7.94 -18.82 -32.89
N ASN A 203 6.86 -18.07 -33.16
CA ASN A 203 6.87 -16.84 -33.98
C ASN A 203 6.62 -15.57 -33.16
N ALA A 204 6.57 -15.68 -31.82
CA ALA A 204 6.35 -14.54 -30.94
C ALA A 204 7.66 -13.77 -30.74
N GLU A 205 7.58 -12.45 -30.69
CA GLU A 205 8.74 -11.60 -30.40
C GLU A 205 9.11 -11.70 -28.91
N THR A 206 10.40 -11.89 -28.60
CA THR A 206 10.87 -11.90 -27.22
C THR A 206 10.86 -10.48 -26.67
N LYS A 207 10.03 -10.22 -25.65
CA LYS A 207 9.95 -8.93 -24.97
C LYS A 207 11.06 -8.75 -23.94
N SER A 208 11.39 -9.83 -23.22
CA SER A 208 12.50 -9.84 -22.28
C SER A 208 13.00 -11.25 -22.00
N SER A 209 14.30 -11.37 -21.76
CA SER A 209 14.89 -12.54 -21.13
C SER A 209 15.01 -12.30 -19.63
N ASN A 210 14.74 -13.32 -18.81
CA ASN A 210 14.62 -13.17 -17.37
C ASN A 210 15.35 -14.29 -16.62
N LEU A 211 15.70 -14.00 -15.37
CA LEU A 211 16.32 -14.92 -14.44
C LEU A 211 15.67 -14.76 -13.07
N ASN A 212 15.26 -15.88 -12.47
CA ASN A 212 14.88 -15.95 -11.06
C ASN A 212 15.89 -16.79 -10.29
N VAL A 213 16.24 -16.36 -9.08
CA VAL A 213 17.20 -17.06 -8.20
C VAL A 213 16.62 -17.23 -6.80
N GLN A 214 16.85 -18.41 -6.21
CA GLN A 214 16.52 -18.74 -4.84
C GLN A 214 17.77 -19.23 -4.09
N PHE A 215 18.04 -18.62 -2.94
CA PHE A 215 19.15 -18.98 -2.06
C PHE A 215 18.73 -20.10 -1.12
N THR A 216 19.45 -21.22 -1.18
CA THR A 216 19.20 -22.39 -0.32
C THR A 216 19.99 -22.34 0.99
N LYS A 217 21.23 -21.84 0.93
CA LYS A 217 22.15 -21.66 2.07
C LYS A 217 22.99 -20.39 1.86
N ASN A 218 23.74 -19.96 2.89
CA ASN A 218 24.66 -18.82 2.82
C ASN A 218 24.06 -17.52 2.27
N LYS A 219 22.78 -17.24 2.59
CA LYS A 219 21.99 -16.15 2.00
C LYS A 219 22.70 -14.79 1.99
N LYS A 220 23.41 -14.42 3.06
CA LYS A 220 24.16 -13.15 3.14
C LYS A 220 25.27 -13.03 2.09
N LYS A 221 25.95 -14.14 1.76
CA LYS A 221 27.02 -14.18 0.76
C LYS A 221 26.42 -14.00 -0.64
N SER A 222 25.42 -14.80 -0.98
CA SER A 222 24.73 -14.73 -2.27
C SER A 222 24.06 -13.36 -2.47
N GLU A 223 23.38 -12.84 -1.45
CA GLU A 223 22.82 -11.49 -1.45
C GLU A 223 23.87 -10.44 -1.82
N LYS A 224 25.01 -10.42 -1.12
CA LYS A 224 26.09 -9.46 -1.39
C LYS A 224 26.63 -9.60 -2.82
N LYS A 225 26.76 -10.84 -3.32
CA LYS A 225 27.26 -11.15 -4.66
C LYS A 225 26.31 -10.64 -5.74
N PHE A 226 25.02 -10.93 -5.66
CA PHE A 226 24.02 -10.45 -6.62
C PHE A 226 23.83 -8.94 -6.56
N ARG A 227 23.87 -8.34 -5.35
CA ARG A 227 23.82 -6.89 -5.21
C ARG A 227 25.01 -6.22 -5.91
N LEU A 228 26.24 -6.69 -5.67
CA LEU A 228 27.43 -6.16 -6.35
C LEU A 228 27.37 -6.31 -7.88
N LEU A 229 26.82 -7.43 -8.37
CA LEU A 229 26.56 -7.61 -9.79
C LEU A 229 25.61 -6.53 -10.31
N LEU A 230 24.43 -6.38 -9.71
CA LEU A 230 23.43 -5.41 -10.15
C LEU A 230 23.92 -3.96 -10.03
N ASP A 231 24.63 -3.63 -8.95
CA ASP A 231 25.25 -2.31 -8.76
C ASP A 231 26.26 -2.01 -9.87
N SER A 232 27.04 -3.01 -10.34
CA SER A 232 28.00 -2.80 -11.43
C SER A 232 27.33 -2.43 -12.76
N PHE A 233 26.13 -2.95 -13.03
CA PHE A 233 25.30 -2.51 -14.15
C PHE A 233 24.74 -1.12 -13.89
N ARG A 234 24.10 -0.86 -12.73
CA ARG A 234 23.48 0.46 -12.45
C ARG A 234 24.48 1.63 -12.44
N GLU A 235 25.71 1.38 -11.98
CA GLU A 235 26.78 2.38 -11.90
C GLU A 235 27.56 2.55 -13.22
N GLY A 236 27.21 1.82 -14.29
CA GLY A 236 27.89 1.92 -15.59
C GLY A 236 29.33 1.38 -15.59
N LYS A 237 29.64 0.44 -14.69
CA LYS A 237 30.97 -0.22 -14.63
C LYS A 237 31.10 -1.37 -15.64
N VAL A 238 29.99 -1.80 -16.23
CA VAL A 238 29.92 -2.85 -17.25
C VAL A 238 29.80 -2.22 -18.64
N ASP A 239 30.50 -2.78 -19.62
CA ASP A 239 30.38 -2.39 -21.03
C ASP A 239 29.08 -2.97 -21.61
N TYR A 240 28.05 -2.12 -21.73
CA TYR A 240 26.73 -2.55 -22.22
C TYR A 240 26.77 -3.05 -23.66
N ASN A 241 27.74 -2.64 -24.49
CA ASN A 241 27.84 -3.18 -25.85
C ASN A 241 28.26 -4.66 -25.89
N LYS A 242 28.76 -5.18 -24.76
CA LYS A 242 29.22 -6.58 -24.64
C LYS A 242 28.33 -7.42 -23.74
N ALA A 243 27.68 -6.81 -22.76
CA ALA A 243 26.89 -7.52 -21.77
C ALA A 243 25.42 -7.09 -21.75
N GLY A 244 25.01 -6.12 -22.56
CA GLY A 244 23.70 -5.48 -22.43
C GLY A 244 23.50 -4.82 -21.07
N PHE A 245 22.26 -4.45 -20.76
CA PHE A 245 21.87 -3.89 -19.47
C PHE A 245 20.97 -4.84 -18.68
N LEU A 246 21.52 -5.45 -17.63
CA LEU A 246 20.73 -6.23 -16.68
C LEU A 246 20.04 -5.30 -15.68
N ASN A 247 18.71 -5.32 -15.69
CA ASN A 247 17.89 -4.64 -14.70
C ASN A 247 17.28 -5.66 -13.74
N GLY A 248 17.40 -5.44 -12.44
CA GLY A 248 16.86 -6.34 -11.45
C GLY A 248 17.15 -5.86 -10.05
N ASP A 249 16.59 -6.56 -9.07
CA ASP A 249 16.77 -6.27 -7.66
C ASP A 249 16.88 -7.57 -6.88
N THR A 250 17.57 -7.51 -5.74
CA THR A 250 17.42 -8.54 -4.72
C THR A 250 16.16 -8.27 -3.91
N LYS A 251 15.55 -9.34 -3.37
CA LYS A 251 14.43 -9.21 -2.44
C LYS A 251 14.79 -8.32 -1.25
N GLN A 252 16.01 -8.45 -0.72
CA GLN A 252 16.43 -7.63 0.41
C GLN A 252 16.51 -6.14 0.04
N GLU A 253 17.01 -5.80 -1.14
CA GLU A 253 17.03 -4.42 -1.63
C GLU A 253 15.61 -3.85 -1.79
N ILE A 254 14.70 -4.61 -2.41
CA ILE A 254 13.29 -4.22 -2.53
C ILE A 254 12.70 -3.90 -1.14
N TYR A 255 12.94 -4.76 -0.14
CA TYR A 255 12.45 -4.53 1.22
C TYR A 255 13.07 -3.31 1.89
N ILE A 256 14.37 -3.08 1.71
CA ILE A 256 15.06 -1.91 2.30
C ILE A 256 14.52 -0.62 1.69
N ASN A 257 14.42 -0.56 0.35
CA ASN A 257 13.96 0.63 -0.37
C ASN A 257 12.49 0.94 -0.02
N ASN A 258 11.62 -0.08 -0.02
CA ASN A 258 10.22 0.11 0.35
C ASN A 258 10.06 0.49 1.83
N LYS A 259 10.77 -0.18 2.74
CA LYS A 259 10.75 0.16 4.17
C LYS A 259 11.20 1.60 4.40
N GLY A 260 12.22 2.06 3.69
CA GLY A 260 12.67 3.46 3.74
C GLY A 260 11.54 4.44 3.38
N ALA A 261 10.90 4.24 2.23
CA ALA A 261 9.80 5.09 1.78
C ALA A 261 8.59 5.06 2.73
N VAL A 262 8.15 3.87 3.15
CA VAL A 262 7.02 3.71 4.09
C VAL A 262 7.33 4.34 5.44
N THR A 263 8.56 4.22 5.94
CA THR A 263 8.97 4.83 7.21
C THR A 263 8.89 6.35 7.16
N ILE A 264 9.27 6.97 6.03
CA ILE A 264 9.17 8.43 5.87
C ILE A 264 7.71 8.90 5.91
N VAL A 265 6.82 8.22 5.18
CA VAL A 265 5.38 8.55 5.16
C VAL A 265 4.78 8.42 6.56
N LEU A 266 5.03 7.29 7.23
CA LEU A 266 4.58 7.05 8.61
C LEU A 266 5.10 8.12 9.58
N PHE A 267 6.37 8.48 9.47
CA PHE A 267 6.97 9.48 10.34
C PHE A 267 6.25 10.82 10.19
N ILE A 268 5.98 11.27 8.96
CA ILE A 268 5.27 12.52 8.68
C ILE A 268 3.85 12.46 9.22
N GLU A 269 3.09 11.41 8.93
CA GLU A 269 1.69 11.28 9.38
C GLU A 269 1.59 11.19 10.91
N MET A 270 2.46 10.41 11.55
CA MET A 270 2.50 10.31 13.02
C MET A 270 2.90 11.65 13.66
N TYR A 271 3.94 12.30 13.14
CA TYR A 271 4.42 13.57 13.66
C TYR A 271 3.34 14.66 13.57
N LEU A 272 2.74 14.84 12.39
CA LEU A 272 1.67 15.82 12.18
C LEU A 272 0.42 15.47 12.98
N GLY A 273 0.05 14.19 13.06
CA GLY A 273 -1.08 13.72 13.86
C GLY A 273 -0.91 14.05 15.35
N ILE A 274 0.26 13.77 15.92
CA ILE A 274 0.56 14.10 17.32
C ILE A 274 0.57 15.62 17.56
N ILE A 275 1.14 16.40 16.64
CA ILE A 275 1.16 17.87 16.76
C ILE A 275 -0.25 18.45 16.74
N PHE A 276 -1.10 18.02 15.81
CA PHE A 276 -2.48 18.50 15.75
C PHE A 276 -3.28 18.05 16.97
N LEU A 277 -3.03 16.84 17.49
CA LEU A 277 -3.64 16.37 18.73
C LEU A 277 -3.26 17.28 19.89
N ILE A 278 -1.96 17.42 20.20
CA ILE A 278 -1.49 18.21 21.35
C ILE A 278 -1.95 19.67 21.22
N SER A 279 -1.85 20.24 20.02
CA SER A 279 -2.20 21.65 19.79
C SER A 279 -3.71 21.89 19.94
N SER A 280 -4.56 21.00 19.41
CA SER A 280 -6.01 21.11 19.58
C SER A 280 -6.42 20.96 21.05
N MET A 281 -5.80 20.03 21.78
CA MET A 281 -6.05 19.86 23.21
C MET A 281 -5.55 21.05 24.04
N ALA A 282 -4.40 21.63 23.70
CA ALA A 282 -3.87 22.81 24.37
C ALA A 282 -4.78 24.03 24.17
N ILE A 283 -5.26 24.26 22.94
CA ILE A 283 -6.19 25.35 22.64
C ILE A 283 -7.50 25.16 23.42
N LEU A 284 -8.07 23.95 23.40
CA LEU A 284 -9.28 23.62 24.18
C LEU A 284 -9.09 23.86 25.68
N ALA A 285 -7.98 23.38 26.24
CA ALA A 285 -7.68 23.52 27.66
C ALA A 285 -7.51 24.99 28.06
N ILE A 286 -6.74 25.78 27.30
CA ILE A 286 -6.54 27.22 27.55
C ILE A 286 -7.86 27.97 27.47
N GLN A 287 -8.70 27.66 26.47
CA GLN A 287 -10.00 28.30 26.31
C GLN A 287 -10.90 28.01 27.52
N GLN A 288 -10.96 26.77 27.99
CA GLN A 288 -11.76 26.41 29.17
C GLN A 288 -11.22 27.03 30.47
N LEU A 289 -9.91 27.05 30.68
CA LEU A 289 -9.31 27.68 31.86
C LEU A 289 -9.51 29.20 31.87
N SER A 290 -9.48 29.84 30.70
CA SER A 290 -9.81 31.27 30.55
C SER A 290 -11.29 31.53 30.86
N GLU A 291 -12.19 30.70 30.32
CA GLU A 291 -13.63 30.76 30.64
C GLU A 291 -13.91 30.51 32.13
N ALA A 292 -13.09 29.71 32.82
CA ALA A 292 -13.18 29.52 34.27
C ALA A 292 -12.96 30.82 35.02
N ASN A 293 -11.89 31.53 34.68
CA ASN A 293 -11.53 32.79 35.32
C ASN A 293 -12.62 33.86 35.10
N ASP A 294 -13.13 33.96 33.87
CA ASP A 294 -14.25 34.83 33.49
C ASP A 294 -15.57 34.51 34.23
N SER A 295 -15.71 33.29 34.76
CA SER A 295 -16.96 32.78 35.34
C SER A 295 -16.94 32.70 36.86
N ILE A 296 -15.82 33.03 37.51
CA ILE A 296 -15.67 33.05 38.98
C ILE A 296 -16.82 33.80 39.65
N GLU A 297 -17.07 35.05 39.23
CA GLU A 297 -18.10 35.90 39.85
C GLU A 297 -19.52 35.36 39.61
N ARG A 298 -19.78 34.71 38.47
CA ARG A 298 -21.06 34.03 38.21
C ARG A 298 -21.27 32.85 39.15
N TYR A 299 -20.25 32.02 39.36
CA TYR A 299 -20.35 30.89 40.28
C TYR A 299 -20.49 31.36 41.75
N LYS A 300 -19.80 32.42 42.16
CA LYS A 300 -19.99 33.04 43.49
C LYS A 300 -21.41 33.56 43.69
N ALA A 301 -22.01 34.20 42.68
CA ALA A 301 -23.37 34.70 42.77
C ALA A 301 -24.38 33.56 42.97
N ILE A 302 -24.24 32.46 42.22
CA ILE A 302 -25.14 31.30 42.31
C ILE A 302 -24.93 30.54 43.62
N GLU A 303 -23.70 30.50 44.16
CA GLU A 303 -23.43 29.98 45.50
C GLU A 303 -24.15 30.78 46.59
N ARG A 304 -24.12 32.13 46.51
CA ARG A 304 -24.87 33.02 47.43
C ARG A 304 -26.38 32.84 47.33
N LEU A 305 -26.89 32.39 46.18
CA LEU A 305 -28.30 32.05 45.97
C LEU A 305 -28.67 30.64 46.49
N GLY A 306 -27.72 29.90 47.08
CA GLY A 306 -27.97 28.62 47.76
C GLY A 306 -27.49 27.38 47.01
N ALA A 307 -26.76 27.51 45.90
CA ALA A 307 -26.18 26.35 45.22
C ALA A 307 -25.01 25.77 46.02
N ASN A 308 -25.05 24.46 46.27
CA ASN A 308 -23.96 23.75 46.95
C ASN A 308 -22.81 23.37 45.99
N GLU A 309 -21.67 22.97 46.55
CA GLU A 309 -20.46 22.62 45.78
C GLU A 309 -20.70 21.47 44.78
N LYS A 310 -21.57 20.50 45.11
CA LYS A 310 -21.92 19.40 44.19
C LYS A 310 -22.62 19.92 42.94
N MET A 311 -23.54 20.87 43.10
CA MET A 311 -24.24 21.51 41.98
C MET A 311 -23.27 22.27 41.08
N ILE A 312 -22.36 23.06 41.68
CA ILE A 312 -21.34 23.82 40.93
C ILE A 312 -20.41 22.87 40.17
N ASN A 313 -19.89 21.83 40.84
CA ASN A 313 -18.99 20.84 40.22
C ASN A 313 -19.67 20.08 39.06
N LYS A 314 -20.97 19.79 39.18
CA LYS A 314 -21.76 19.16 38.12
C LYS A 314 -21.92 20.10 36.92
N THR A 315 -22.19 21.38 37.15
CA THR A 315 -22.29 22.38 36.09
C THR A 315 -20.97 22.53 35.35
N ILE A 316 -19.84 22.64 36.07
CA ILE A 316 -18.49 22.71 35.47
C ILE A 316 -18.22 21.46 34.63
N PHE A 317 -18.54 20.27 35.15
CA PHE A 317 -18.34 19.02 34.41
C PHE A 317 -19.14 18.99 33.10
N ILE A 318 -20.43 19.33 33.14
CA ILE A 318 -21.30 19.35 31.96
C ILE A 318 -20.81 20.38 30.94
N GLN A 319 -20.37 21.57 31.40
CA GLN A 319 -19.81 22.59 30.52
C GLN A 319 -18.60 22.04 29.76
N ILE A 320 -17.59 21.57 30.49
CA ILE A 320 -16.35 21.06 29.85
C ILE A 320 -16.65 19.84 28.97
N LEU A 321 -17.58 18.98 29.38
CA LEU A 321 -18.01 17.82 28.58
C LEU A 321 -18.63 18.25 27.26
N ILE A 322 -19.46 19.29 27.24
CA ILE A 322 -20.05 19.80 25.99
C ILE A 322 -18.97 20.44 25.11
N TYR A 323 -18.08 21.24 25.70
CA TYR A 323 -17.02 21.94 24.97
C TYR A 323 -15.96 21.01 24.38
N PHE A 324 -15.64 19.91 25.05
CA PHE A 324 -14.78 18.87 24.49
C PHE A 324 -15.58 17.94 23.56
N GLY A 325 -16.78 17.53 23.99
CA GLY A 325 -17.63 16.57 23.30
C GLY A 325 -18.13 17.01 21.93
N LEU A 326 -18.44 18.29 21.72
CA LEU A 326 -18.91 18.79 20.44
C LEU A 326 -17.84 18.72 19.33
N PRO A 327 -16.63 19.32 19.50
CA PRO A 327 -15.56 19.22 18.49
C PRO A 327 -15.18 17.78 18.15
N ILE A 328 -15.00 16.91 19.15
CA ILE A 328 -14.61 15.51 18.91
C ILE A 328 -15.70 14.72 18.18
N SER A 329 -16.98 14.94 18.53
CA SER A 329 -18.09 14.27 17.85
C SER A 329 -18.16 14.64 16.38
N LEU A 330 -18.00 15.94 16.08
CA LEU A 330 -18.00 16.43 14.71
C LEU A 330 -16.77 15.94 13.93
N ALA A 331 -15.58 16.00 14.54
CA ALA A 331 -14.35 15.48 13.96
C ALA A 331 -14.45 13.99 13.64
N PHE A 332 -15.04 13.19 14.54
CA PHE A 332 -15.26 11.76 14.35
C PHE A 332 -16.18 11.49 13.15
N LEU A 333 -17.31 12.21 13.04
CA LEU A 333 -18.23 12.08 11.90
C LEU A 333 -17.53 12.38 10.57
N HIS A 334 -16.75 13.47 10.50
CA HIS A 334 -15.97 13.79 9.29
C HIS A 334 -14.88 12.75 9.01
N SER A 335 -14.24 12.21 10.06
CA SER A 335 -13.17 11.22 9.92
C SER A 335 -13.67 9.92 9.30
N ILE A 336 -14.90 9.49 9.59
CA ILE A 336 -15.50 8.31 8.95
C ILE A 336 -15.53 8.48 7.42
N ILE A 337 -15.94 9.66 6.93
CA ILE A 337 -16.00 9.95 5.50
C ILE A 337 -14.58 10.06 4.93
N GLY A 338 -13.68 10.77 5.60
CA GLY A 338 -12.29 10.94 5.17
C GLY A 338 -11.54 9.62 5.05
N ILE A 339 -11.64 8.77 6.07
CA ILE A 339 -11.04 7.43 6.08
C ILE A 339 -11.65 6.57 4.98
N LYS A 340 -12.97 6.62 4.76
CA LYS A 340 -13.63 5.87 3.68
C LYS A 340 -13.11 6.29 2.30
N VAL A 341 -12.94 7.59 2.06
CA VAL A 341 -12.40 8.09 0.78
C VAL A 341 -10.97 7.58 0.58
N ILE A 342 -10.12 7.68 1.59
CA ILE A 342 -8.73 7.21 1.51
C ILE A 342 -8.68 5.69 1.32
N TYR A 343 -9.51 4.94 2.04
CA TYR A 343 -9.62 3.50 1.90
C TYR A 343 -10.01 3.10 0.49
N ASN A 344 -11.03 3.72 -0.11
CA ASN A 344 -11.46 3.41 -1.47
C ASN A 344 -10.34 3.66 -2.50
N VAL A 345 -9.53 4.70 -2.30
CA VAL A 345 -8.36 4.97 -3.16
C VAL A 345 -7.28 3.92 -2.97
N MET A 346 -7.07 3.45 -1.74
CA MET A 346 -6.06 2.43 -1.42
C MET A 346 -6.50 1.01 -1.76
N GLU A 347 -7.79 0.69 -1.72
CA GLU A 347 -8.33 -0.65 -1.91
C GLU A 347 -7.93 -1.25 -3.26
N SER A 348 -8.00 -0.43 -4.32
CA SER A 348 -7.67 -0.86 -5.69
C SER A 348 -6.24 -1.40 -5.82
N VAL A 349 -5.29 -0.81 -5.10
CA VAL A 349 -3.86 -1.15 -5.21
C VAL A 349 -3.36 -2.02 -4.05
N TYR A 350 -3.80 -1.72 -2.82
CA TYR A 350 -3.16 -2.20 -1.59
C TYR A 350 -4.03 -3.15 -0.76
N ASN A 351 -5.36 -3.20 -0.98
CA ASN A 351 -6.33 -3.96 -0.16
C ASN A 351 -5.98 -3.97 1.35
N PRO A 352 -5.91 -2.79 1.99
CA PRO A 352 -5.34 -2.65 3.34
C PRO A 352 -6.25 -3.27 4.41
N ASP A 353 -5.70 -4.09 5.32
CA ASP A 353 -6.42 -4.44 6.56
C ASP A 353 -6.22 -3.32 7.60
N ILE A 354 -7.25 -2.48 7.73
CA ILE A 354 -7.23 -1.31 8.61
C ILE A 354 -7.90 -1.55 9.97
N LYS A 355 -8.48 -2.73 10.22
CA LYS A 355 -9.31 -2.97 11.42
C LYS A 355 -8.50 -2.79 12.71
N TYR A 356 -7.37 -3.49 12.80
CA TYR A 356 -6.48 -3.41 13.97
C TYR A 356 -5.90 -2.00 14.14
N THR A 357 -5.54 -1.37 13.03
CA THR A 357 -5.04 0.00 13.00
C THR A 357 -6.05 0.98 13.59
N LEU A 358 -7.29 0.96 13.10
CA LEU A 358 -8.36 1.86 13.57
C LEU A 358 -8.58 1.71 15.07
N ILE A 359 -8.60 0.47 15.57
CA ILE A 359 -8.76 0.20 17.00
C ILE A 359 -7.58 0.77 17.79
N SER A 360 -6.35 0.53 17.34
CA SER A 360 -5.14 1.02 18.03
C SER A 360 -5.08 2.55 18.09
N THR A 361 -5.37 3.23 16.97
CA THR A 361 -5.42 4.68 16.88
C THR A 361 -6.53 5.26 17.75
N ALA A 362 -7.72 4.64 17.74
CA ALA A 362 -8.82 5.06 18.59
C ALA A 362 -8.47 4.96 20.08
N ILE A 363 -7.81 3.88 20.51
CA ILE A 363 -7.38 3.71 21.91
C ILE A 363 -6.39 4.80 22.32
N ILE A 364 -5.32 5.03 21.52
CA ILE A 364 -4.31 6.04 21.83
C ILE A 364 -4.94 7.42 21.89
N PHE A 365 -5.77 7.74 20.90
CA PHE A 365 -6.49 9.01 20.84
C PHE A 365 -7.39 9.21 22.07
N LEU A 366 -8.21 8.21 22.42
CA LEU A 366 -9.10 8.29 23.59
C LEU A 366 -8.31 8.48 24.89
N VAL A 367 -7.21 7.76 25.09
CA VAL A 367 -6.38 7.89 26.30
C VAL A 367 -5.86 9.32 26.45
N VAL A 368 -5.26 9.87 25.40
CA VAL A 368 -4.73 11.24 25.43
C VAL A 368 -5.86 12.26 25.60
N TYR A 369 -6.96 12.08 24.87
CA TYR A 369 -8.10 12.99 24.90
C TYR A 369 -8.75 13.05 26.29
N PHE A 370 -9.00 11.88 26.91
CA PHE A 370 -9.56 11.79 28.26
C PHE A 370 -8.60 12.35 29.31
N ALA A 371 -7.29 12.14 29.19
CA ALA A 371 -6.32 12.71 30.11
C ALA A 371 -6.38 14.25 30.13
N TYR A 372 -6.45 14.88 28.95
CA TYR A 372 -6.60 16.33 28.83
C TYR A 372 -7.95 16.83 29.31
N PHE A 373 -9.04 16.13 28.97
CA PHE A 373 -10.38 16.45 29.50
C PHE A 373 -10.37 16.47 31.03
N TYR A 374 -9.84 15.42 31.65
CA TYR A 374 -9.80 15.29 33.11
C TYR A 374 -8.92 16.36 33.76
N THR A 375 -7.74 16.62 33.19
CA THR A 375 -6.83 17.66 33.68
C THR A 375 -7.47 19.05 33.58
N THR A 376 -8.17 19.34 32.47
CA THR A 376 -8.89 20.60 32.28
C THR A 376 -10.04 20.73 33.26
N TYR A 377 -10.80 19.65 33.52
CA TYR A 377 -11.86 19.62 34.52
C TYR A 377 -11.35 19.95 35.92
N ILE A 378 -10.26 19.32 36.36
CA ILE A 378 -9.63 19.61 37.65
C ILE A 378 -9.13 21.05 37.69
N GLY A 379 -8.46 21.52 36.64
CA GLY A 379 -7.95 22.89 36.56
C GLY A 379 -9.07 23.93 36.70
N TYR A 380 -10.14 23.77 35.93
CA TYR A 380 -11.32 24.64 36.00
C TYR A 380 -11.93 24.64 37.40
N LYS A 381 -12.16 23.44 37.97
CA LYS A 381 -12.71 23.29 39.32
C LYS A 381 -11.85 24.00 40.37
N ASN A 382 -10.52 23.84 40.30
CA ASN A 382 -9.59 24.45 41.24
C ASN A 382 -9.58 25.98 41.13
N ILE A 383 -9.67 26.55 39.92
CA ILE A 383 -9.78 28.00 39.72
C ILE A 383 -11.04 28.56 40.39
N VAL A 384 -12.19 27.90 40.21
CA VAL A 384 -13.46 28.32 40.83
C VAL A 384 -13.42 28.13 42.36
N LYS A 385 -12.76 27.07 42.85
CA LYS A 385 -12.66 26.81 44.30
C LYS A 385 -11.70 27.75 45.03
N ASN A 386 -10.54 28.03 44.44
CA ASN A 386 -9.48 28.84 45.07
C ASN A 386 -9.74 30.36 44.99
N SER A 387 -10.78 30.76 44.26
CA SER A 387 -11.24 32.16 44.20
C SER A 387 -12.37 32.47 45.18
N LYS A 388 -12.80 31.48 45.98
CA LYS A 388 -13.58 31.67 47.20
C LYS A 388 -12.71 32.30 48.28
#